data_AF-Q46UI3-F1
#
_entry.id   AF-Q46UI3-F1
#
_cell.length_a   1.000
_cell.length_b   1.000
_cell.length_c   1.000
_cell.angle_alpha   90.00
_cell.angle_beta   90.00
_cell.angle_gamma   90.00
#
_symmetry.space_group_name_H-M   'P 1'
#
loop_
_entity.id
_entity.type
_entity.pdbx_description
1 polymer ?
#
loop_
_entity_poly.entity_id
_entity_poly.type
_entity_poly.pdbx_seq_one_letter_code
_entity_poly.pdbx_strand_id
1 'polypeptide(L)'
;MSRPCRDADAITCHHLLVPLDEADACMATVIGAIELARIAAARITFVHVPPQSAVPRASMVRGRELLAKAESVARAQGVPCASAGLLDGDAQAAIPATAREVGCDLVFIGPRGQEAMTRSLVQAVLAAGLPVFAMPDHAPAMPESAIRAIRDEHRALSAVLRAWLDMLTAANDRDAGADVVVMRDMIRFIETFPLARHHPRKQACLYDRLRRRTARADAELDELERQHERDAQWAGALTEAIERFATGGPLAELLGKVDHYTQFVWARMGREEGVILPAAQRYLTEADWDKVNAAYGSANRCNVPDDEDRAFGPLLAYLADFPDADCVARICAQAEDVSMRHS
;
A
#
# COMPACT_ATOMS: atom_id res chain seq x y z
N MET A 1 -46.93 -9.44 -14.84
CA MET A 1 -46.78 -8.33 -13.87
C MET A 1 -46.50 -8.95 -12.51
N SER A 2 -45.23 -9.14 -12.19
CA SER A 2 -44.80 -9.72 -10.92
C SER A 2 -44.92 -8.67 -9.83
N ARG A 3 -45.64 -8.99 -8.75
CA ARG A 3 -45.78 -8.12 -7.58
C ARG A 3 -44.40 -7.89 -6.95
N PRO A 4 -43.99 -6.64 -6.67
CA PRO A 4 -42.81 -6.41 -5.85
C PRO A 4 -43.11 -6.91 -4.43
N CYS A 5 -42.23 -7.75 -3.89
CA CYS A 5 -42.24 -8.13 -2.48
C CYS A 5 -42.12 -6.84 -1.65
N ARG A 6 -43.11 -6.56 -0.81
CA ARG A 6 -43.22 -5.27 -0.09
C ARG A 6 -42.53 -5.26 1.28
N ASP A 7 -41.98 -6.38 1.73
CA ASP A 7 -41.35 -6.53 3.05
C ASP A 7 -40.01 -7.29 2.98
N ALA A 8 -39.17 -6.96 1.99
CA ALA A 8 -37.74 -7.09 2.24
C ALA A 8 -37.34 -5.77 2.89
N ASP A 9 -37.30 -5.73 4.23
CA ASP A 9 -36.54 -4.70 4.92
C ASP A 9 -35.18 -4.66 4.22
N ALA A 10 -34.94 -3.61 3.43
CA ALA A 10 -33.63 -3.40 2.85
C ALA A 10 -32.70 -3.38 4.06
N ILE A 11 -31.78 -4.33 4.14
CA ILE A 11 -30.76 -4.32 5.19
C ILE A 11 -30.06 -2.97 5.02
N THR A 12 -30.43 -2.00 5.86
CA THR A 12 -29.86 -0.68 5.84
C THR A 12 -28.53 -0.78 6.55
N CYS A 13 -27.48 -1.05 5.77
CA CYS A 13 -26.12 -0.99 6.25
C CYS A 13 -25.69 0.47 6.31
N HIS A 14 -25.34 0.96 7.50
CA HIS A 14 -24.89 2.32 7.74
C HIS A 14 -23.42 2.37 8.12
N HIS A 15 -22.85 1.29 8.66
CA HIS A 15 -21.46 1.27 9.13
C HIS A 15 -20.78 -0.09 8.98
N LEU A 16 -19.84 -0.16 8.05
CA LEU A 16 -19.05 -1.36 7.78
C LEU A 16 -17.80 -1.41 8.66
N LEU A 17 -17.51 -2.56 9.25
CA LEU A 17 -16.16 -2.92 9.70
C LEU A 17 -15.44 -3.72 8.61
N VAL A 18 -14.21 -3.32 8.25
CA VAL A 18 -13.41 -3.99 7.22
C VAL A 18 -12.06 -4.42 7.79
N PRO A 19 -11.91 -5.70 8.21
CA PRO A 19 -10.64 -6.25 8.66
C PRO A 19 -9.67 -6.50 7.51
N LEU A 20 -8.56 -5.75 7.49
CA LEU A 20 -7.47 -5.86 6.55
C LEU A 20 -6.47 -6.93 6.98
N ASP A 21 -5.91 -7.63 6.01
CA ASP A 21 -4.81 -8.58 6.18
C ASP A 21 -3.65 -8.23 5.24
N GLU A 22 -2.59 -9.02 5.31
CA GLU A 22 -1.38 -8.82 4.51
C GLU A 22 -1.42 -9.59 3.17
N ALA A 23 -2.56 -10.18 2.79
CA ALA A 23 -2.68 -10.91 1.54
C ALA A 23 -2.71 -9.97 0.33
N ASP A 24 -2.25 -10.45 -0.82
CA ASP A 24 -2.25 -9.67 -2.07
C ASP A 24 -3.65 -9.22 -2.51
N ALA A 25 -4.70 -9.93 -2.07
CA ALA A 25 -6.10 -9.58 -2.33
C ALA A 25 -6.64 -8.47 -1.42
N CYS A 26 -5.90 -8.02 -0.40
CA CYS A 26 -6.37 -7.02 0.57
C CYS A 26 -6.86 -5.73 -0.10
N MET A 27 -6.15 -5.23 -1.12
CA MET A 27 -6.60 -4.03 -1.85
C MET A 27 -7.93 -4.26 -2.60
N ALA A 28 -8.17 -5.46 -3.12
CA ALA A 28 -9.47 -5.79 -3.74
C ALA A 28 -10.60 -5.78 -2.68
N THR A 29 -10.32 -6.25 -1.47
CA THR A 29 -11.24 -6.16 -0.32
C THR A 29 -11.58 -4.70 0.01
N VAL A 30 -10.57 -3.83 0.05
CA VAL A 30 -10.76 -2.38 0.26
C VAL A 30 -11.67 -1.78 -0.83
N ILE A 31 -11.39 -2.07 -2.10
CA ILE A 31 -12.19 -1.57 -3.24
C ILE A 31 -13.65 -2.04 -3.13
N GLY A 32 -13.87 -3.34 -2.90
CA GLY A 32 -15.21 -3.92 -2.79
C GLY A 32 -16.00 -3.36 -1.60
N ALA A 33 -15.36 -3.18 -0.45
CA ALA A 33 -16.01 -2.58 0.72
C ALA A 33 -16.41 -1.12 0.48
N ILE A 34 -15.56 -0.34 -0.20
CA ILE A 34 -15.82 1.06 -0.57
C ILE A 34 -16.96 1.15 -1.59
N GLU A 35 -17.02 0.22 -2.54
CA GLU A 35 -18.13 0.16 -3.51
C GLU A 35 -19.46 -0.13 -2.80
N LEU A 36 -19.50 -1.12 -1.91
CA LEU A 36 -20.69 -1.42 -1.11
C LEU A 36 -21.10 -0.23 -0.24
N ALA A 37 -20.16 0.41 0.45
CA ALA A 37 -20.44 1.56 1.30
C ALA A 37 -20.99 2.75 0.49
N ARG A 38 -20.47 3.00 -0.74
CA ARG A 38 -21.03 4.02 -1.63
C ARG A 38 -22.48 3.73 -2.02
N ILE A 39 -22.78 2.48 -2.37
CA ILE A 39 -24.14 2.07 -2.77
C ILE A 39 -25.12 2.22 -1.58
N ALA A 40 -24.67 1.88 -0.38
CA ALA A 40 -25.47 1.95 0.84
C ALA A 40 -25.48 3.35 1.51
N ALA A 41 -24.68 4.30 1.01
CA ALA A 41 -24.40 5.58 1.69
C ALA A 41 -23.90 5.39 3.14
N ALA A 42 -23.08 4.37 3.35
CA ALA A 42 -22.53 3.98 4.65
C ALA A 42 -21.14 4.58 4.89
N ARG A 43 -20.72 4.57 6.16
CA ARG A 43 -19.33 4.84 6.58
C ARG A 43 -18.56 3.54 6.76
N ILE A 44 -17.23 3.63 6.76
CA ILE A 44 -16.32 2.48 6.95
C ILE A 44 -15.41 2.71 8.16
N THR A 45 -15.16 1.64 8.92
CA THR A 45 -14.01 1.55 9.83
C THR A 45 -13.09 0.42 9.39
N PHE A 46 -11.83 0.73 9.10
CA PHE A 46 -10.79 -0.25 8.81
C PHE A 46 -10.10 -0.71 10.10
N VAL A 47 -9.74 -2.00 10.17
CA VAL A 47 -8.97 -2.57 11.27
C VAL A 47 -7.93 -3.54 10.75
N HIS A 48 -6.83 -3.71 11.48
CA HIS A 48 -5.86 -4.76 11.19
C HIS A 48 -5.52 -5.52 12.47
N VAL A 49 -5.50 -6.85 12.37
CA VAL A 49 -5.05 -7.73 13.45
C VAL A 49 -3.75 -8.39 12.98
N PRO A 50 -2.60 -8.03 13.56
CA PRO A 50 -1.33 -8.69 13.30
C PRO A 50 -1.39 -10.21 13.46
N PRO A 51 -0.63 -10.99 12.68
CA PRO A 51 -0.47 -12.41 12.95
C PRO A 51 0.20 -12.62 14.32
N GLN A 52 -0.27 -13.59 15.11
CA GLN A 52 0.31 -13.88 16.44
C GLN A 52 1.80 -14.27 16.39
N SER A 53 2.24 -14.86 15.28
CA SER A 53 3.64 -15.28 15.07
C SER A 53 4.56 -14.15 14.61
N ALA A 54 4.02 -12.96 14.34
CA ALA A 54 4.80 -11.90 13.73
C ALA A 54 5.54 -11.06 14.78
N VAL A 55 6.68 -10.50 14.37
CA VAL A 55 7.46 -9.60 15.23
C VAL A 55 6.59 -8.37 15.51
N PRO A 56 6.26 -8.06 16.78
CA PRO A 56 5.23 -7.07 17.12
C PRO A 56 5.41 -5.75 16.38
N ARG A 57 6.66 -5.29 16.29
CA ARG A 57 6.99 -4.02 15.68
C ARG A 57 6.87 -3.99 14.16
N ALA A 58 7.44 -4.97 13.47
CA ALA A 58 7.31 -5.07 12.02
C ALA A 58 5.84 -5.13 11.60
N SER A 59 5.01 -5.85 12.39
CA SER A 59 3.57 -5.89 12.19
C SER A 59 2.86 -4.58 12.49
N MET A 60 3.30 -3.81 13.50
CA MET A 60 2.73 -2.49 13.76
C MET A 60 2.92 -1.57 12.56
N VAL A 61 4.14 -1.48 12.04
CA VAL A 61 4.43 -0.62 10.88
C VAL A 61 3.71 -1.13 9.63
N ARG A 62 3.62 -2.45 9.44
CA ARG A 62 2.88 -3.06 8.33
C ARG A 62 1.37 -2.77 8.39
N GLY A 63 0.75 -2.86 9.55
CA GLY A 63 -0.67 -2.52 9.68
C GLY A 63 -0.94 -1.03 9.49
N ARG A 64 -0.01 -0.14 9.91
CA ARG A 64 -0.09 1.30 9.58
C ARG A 64 -0.07 1.55 8.08
N GLU A 65 0.76 0.82 7.33
CA GLU A 65 0.78 0.87 5.85
C GLU A 65 -0.59 0.51 5.26
N LEU A 66 -1.15 -0.64 5.66
CA LEU A 66 -2.43 -1.12 5.15
C LEU A 66 -3.58 -0.13 5.43
N LEU A 67 -3.65 0.37 6.67
CA LEU A 67 -4.67 1.32 7.09
C LEU A 67 -4.53 2.67 6.36
N ALA A 68 -3.31 3.19 6.23
CA ALA A 68 -3.06 4.44 5.50
C ALA A 68 -3.46 4.35 4.03
N LYS A 69 -3.16 3.21 3.37
CA LYS A 69 -3.59 2.93 2.00
C LYS A 69 -5.12 2.84 1.91
N ALA A 70 -5.77 2.09 2.79
CA ALA A 70 -7.22 1.90 2.73
C ALA A 70 -8.01 3.20 2.95
N GLU A 71 -7.60 4.01 3.95
CA GLU A 71 -8.22 5.30 4.20
C GLU A 71 -8.03 6.27 3.04
N SER A 72 -6.87 6.26 2.37
CA SER A 72 -6.63 7.17 1.25
C SER A 72 -7.55 6.87 0.07
N VAL A 73 -7.82 5.59 -0.20
CA VAL A 73 -8.80 5.15 -1.22
C VAL A 73 -10.22 5.56 -0.84
N ALA A 74 -10.63 5.33 0.40
CA ALA A 74 -11.98 5.70 0.87
C ALA A 74 -12.20 7.22 0.77
N ARG A 75 -11.22 8.03 1.19
CA ARG A 75 -11.26 9.50 1.06
C ARG A 75 -11.31 9.95 -0.39
N ALA A 76 -10.53 9.34 -1.28
CA ALA A 76 -10.56 9.62 -2.72
C ALA A 76 -11.94 9.36 -3.36
N GLN A 77 -12.65 8.35 -2.87
CA GLN A 77 -13.98 7.96 -3.38
C GLN A 77 -15.15 8.66 -2.65
N GLY A 78 -14.84 9.57 -1.71
CA GLY A 78 -15.84 10.32 -0.95
C GLY A 78 -16.58 9.49 0.10
N VAL A 79 -16.02 8.36 0.56
CA VAL A 79 -16.62 7.52 1.60
C VAL A 79 -16.09 7.97 2.97
N PRO A 80 -16.97 8.32 3.93
CA PRO A 80 -16.54 8.61 5.30
C PRO A 80 -15.85 7.40 5.91
N CYS A 81 -14.60 7.57 6.34
CA CYS A 81 -13.80 6.47 6.87
C CYS A 81 -13.06 6.84 8.16
N ALA A 82 -12.78 5.82 8.96
CA ALA A 82 -11.85 5.86 10.09
C ALA A 82 -11.06 4.55 10.15
N SER A 83 -10.02 4.51 10.97
CA SER A 83 -9.36 3.26 11.37
C SER A 83 -9.45 3.10 12.89
N ALA A 84 -9.84 1.93 13.37
CA ALA A 84 -9.80 1.64 14.82
C ALA A 84 -8.38 1.22 15.28
N GLY A 85 -7.40 1.25 14.38
CA GLY A 85 -6.00 0.95 14.66
C GLY A 85 -5.65 -0.53 14.53
N LEU A 86 -4.54 -0.88 15.18
CA LEU A 86 -4.04 -2.25 15.31
C LEU A 86 -4.75 -2.90 16.50
N LEU A 87 -5.35 -4.06 16.28
CA LEU A 87 -5.99 -4.82 17.34
C LEU A 87 -5.04 -5.89 17.86
N ASP A 88 -5.00 -6.05 19.18
CA ASP A 88 -4.23 -7.12 19.81
C ASP A 88 -5.03 -8.43 19.89
N GLY A 89 -4.32 -9.55 19.86
CA GLY A 89 -4.87 -10.87 20.14
C GLY A 89 -5.39 -11.64 18.92
N ASP A 90 -6.36 -12.53 19.16
CA ASP A 90 -6.91 -13.42 18.14
C ASP A 90 -7.93 -12.70 17.25
N ALA A 91 -7.75 -12.79 15.93
CA ALA A 91 -8.58 -12.06 14.97
C ALA A 91 -10.07 -12.45 15.09
N GLN A 92 -10.38 -13.72 15.35
CA GLN A 92 -11.74 -14.22 15.52
C GLN A 92 -12.44 -13.64 16.76
N ALA A 93 -11.69 -13.21 17.78
CA ALA A 93 -12.23 -12.55 18.96
C ALA A 93 -12.22 -11.02 18.84
N ALA A 94 -11.11 -10.44 18.37
CA ALA A 94 -10.89 -9.00 18.33
C ALA A 94 -11.79 -8.29 17.31
N ILE A 95 -12.01 -8.89 16.12
CA ILE A 95 -12.81 -8.27 15.06
C ILE A 95 -14.29 -8.13 15.46
N PRO A 96 -14.99 -9.18 15.94
CA PRO A 96 -16.38 -9.02 16.40
C PRO A 96 -16.50 -8.10 17.63
N ALA A 97 -15.52 -8.10 18.53
CA ALA A 97 -15.52 -7.19 19.68
C ALA A 97 -15.45 -5.72 19.24
N THR A 98 -14.52 -5.42 18.34
CA THR A 98 -14.35 -4.07 17.77
C THR A 98 -15.57 -3.63 16.97
N ALA A 99 -16.19 -4.54 16.20
CA ALA A 99 -17.41 -4.23 15.46
C ALA A 99 -18.52 -3.74 16.39
N ARG A 100 -18.69 -4.37 17.56
CA ARG A 100 -19.69 -3.95 18.54
C ARG A 100 -19.32 -2.65 19.25
N GLU A 101 -18.06 -2.49 19.63
CA GLU A 101 -17.57 -1.28 20.30
C GLU A 101 -17.75 -0.03 19.43
N VAL A 102 -17.41 -0.15 18.15
CA VAL A 102 -17.50 0.94 17.16
C VAL A 102 -18.94 1.15 16.67
N GLY A 103 -19.82 0.17 16.88
CA GLY A 103 -21.22 0.22 16.43
C GLY A 103 -21.42 -0.12 14.95
N CYS A 104 -20.57 -0.96 14.38
CA CYS A 104 -20.72 -1.43 13.00
C CYS A 104 -21.88 -2.43 12.88
N ASP A 105 -22.68 -2.28 11.82
CA ASP A 105 -23.85 -3.12 11.52
C ASP A 105 -23.58 -4.19 10.44
N LEU A 106 -22.41 -4.15 9.82
CA LEU A 106 -21.94 -5.16 8.86
C LEU A 106 -20.42 -5.35 9.00
N VAL A 107 -19.96 -6.60 8.95
CA VAL A 107 -18.54 -6.91 8.78
C VAL A 107 -18.30 -7.37 7.35
N PHE A 108 -17.46 -6.66 6.61
CA PHE A 108 -17.07 -7.00 5.24
C PHE A 108 -15.76 -7.78 5.24
N ILE A 109 -15.80 -9.05 4.86
CA ILE A 109 -14.65 -9.95 4.89
C ILE A 109 -14.26 -10.29 3.45
N GLY A 110 -13.01 -9.99 3.09
CA GLY A 110 -12.42 -10.44 1.84
C GLY A 110 -11.63 -11.74 1.97
N PRO A 111 -11.16 -12.30 0.84
CA PRO A 111 -10.32 -13.49 0.84
C PRO A 111 -8.96 -13.18 1.50
N ARG A 112 -8.56 -14.01 2.47
CA ARG A 112 -7.34 -13.79 3.27
C ARG A 112 -6.14 -14.62 2.79
N GLY A 113 -6.14 -15.04 1.52
CA GLY A 113 -5.14 -15.96 0.93
C GLY A 113 -5.23 -17.42 1.41
N GLN A 114 -5.96 -17.69 2.49
CA GLN A 114 -6.32 -19.03 2.95
C GLN A 114 -7.82 -19.13 3.19
N GLU A 115 -8.49 -20.01 2.44
CA GLU A 115 -9.94 -20.22 2.57
C GLU A 115 -10.35 -20.61 3.99
N ALA A 116 -9.56 -21.45 4.67
CA ALA A 116 -9.82 -21.89 6.03
C ALA A 116 -9.83 -20.72 7.02
N MET A 117 -8.88 -19.79 6.88
CA MET A 117 -8.79 -18.57 7.70
C MET A 117 -10.00 -17.66 7.47
N THR A 118 -10.36 -17.46 6.20
CA THR A 118 -11.53 -16.67 5.80
C THR A 118 -12.81 -17.26 6.40
N ARG A 119 -13.00 -18.58 6.27
CA ARG A 119 -14.16 -19.32 6.80
C ARG A 119 -14.25 -19.24 8.33
N SER A 120 -13.12 -19.41 9.02
CA SER A 120 -13.05 -19.31 10.49
C SER A 120 -13.50 -17.93 10.97
N LEU A 121 -13.01 -16.86 10.34
CA LEU A 121 -13.40 -15.50 10.70
C LEU A 121 -14.89 -15.23 10.43
N VAL A 122 -15.40 -15.67 9.28
CA VAL A 122 -16.84 -15.57 8.96
C VAL A 122 -17.69 -16.27 10.02
N GLN A 123 -17.31 -17.49 10.42
CA GLN A 123 -18.01 -18.24 11.47
C GLN A 123 -17.99 -17.51 12.82
N ALA A 124 -16.85 -16.92 13.20
CA ALA A 124 -16.72 -16.19 14.45
C ALA A 124 -17.62 -14.94 14.49
N VAL A 125 -17.68 -14.18 13.39
CA VAL A 125 -18.55 -13.00 13.30
C VAL A 125 -20.04 -13.38 13.31
N LEU A 126 -20.43 -14.45 12.60
CA LEU A 126 -21.79 -14.96 12.64
C LEU A 126 -22.18 -15.47 14.04
N ALA A 127 -21.28 -16.16 14.74
CA ALA A 127 -21.50 -16.60 16.12
C ALA A 127 -21.65 -15.41 17.09
N ALA A 128 -21.05 -14.26 16.76
CA ALA A 128 -21.26 -13.00 17.46
C ALA A 128 -22.60 -12.30 17.10
N GLY A 129 -23.41 -12.86 16.21
CA GLY A 129 -24.71 -12.29 15.81
C GLY A 129 -24.59 -11.02 14.97
N LEU A 130 -23.42 -10.80 14.33
CA LEU A 130 -23.20 -9.67 13.44
C LEU A 130 -23.44 -10.10 11.97
N PRO A 131 -24.12 -9.28 11.15
CA PRO A 131 -24.20 -9.51 9.72
C PRO A 131 -22.81 -9.54 9.08
N VAL A 132 -22.61 -10.43 8.11
CA VAL A 132 -21.36 -10.59 7.37
C VAL A 132 -21.62 -10.50 5.87
N PHE A 133 -20.82 -9.68 5.19
CA PHE A 133 -20.65 -9.77 3.74
C PHE A 133 -19.30 -10.41 3.45
N ALA A 134 -19.30 -11.64 2.94
CA ALA A 134 -18.09 -12.32 2.52
C ALA A 134 -17.90 -12.15 1.00
N MET A 135 -16.86 -11.42 0.60
CA MET A 135 -16.50 -11.29 -0.81
C MET A 135 -15.98 -12.64 -1.30
N PRO A 136 -16.53 -13.19 -2.41
CA PRO A 136 -16.04 -14.46 -2.93
C PRO A 136 -14.60 -14.31 -3.40
N ASP A 137 -13.82 -15.37 -3.21
CA ASP A 137 -12.50 -15.46 -3.79
C ASP A 137 -12.66 -15.51 -5.32
N HIS A 138 -12.16 -14.49 -6.00
CA HIS A 138 -12.10 -14.51 -7.43
C HIS A 138 -10.69 -14.97 -7.80
N ALA A 139 -10.60 -16.08 -8.53
CA ALA A 139 -9.36 -16.42 -9.21
C ALA A 139 -8.89 -15.15 -9.94
N PRO A 140 -7.68 -14.64 -9.64
CA PRO A 140 -7.26 -13.39 -10.24
C PRO A 140 -7.29 -13.59 -11.74
N ALA A 141 -8.03 -12.73 -12.45
CA ALA A 141 -7.72 -12.51 -13.86
C ALA A 141 -6.22 -12.17 -13.88
N MET A 142 -5.42 -12.92 -14.65
CA MET A 142 -3.96 -12.75 -14.65
C MET A 142 -3.66 -11.25 -14.80
N PRO A 143 -3.14 -10.59 -13.74
CA PRO A 143 -3.04 -9.15 -13.76
C PRO A 143 -2.07 -8.74 -14.85
N GLU A 144 -2.42 -7.68 -15.58
CA GLU A 144 -1.56 -7.09 -16.59
C GLU A 144 -0.14 -6.95 -16.04
N SER A 145 0.86 -7.36 -16.82
CA SER A 145 2.24 -7.45 -16.33
C SER A 145 2.74 -6.14 -15.70
N ALA A 146 2.26 -5.01 -16.23
CA ALA A 146 2.51 -3.67 -15.70
C ALA A 146 1.88 -3.41 -14.32
N ILE A 147 0.66 -3.90 -14.06
CA ILE A 147 0.03 -3.77 -12.73
C ILE A 147 0.86 -4.49 -11.68
N ARG A 148 1.32 -5.71 -12.01
CA ARG A 148 2.21 -6.47 -11.11
C ARG A 148 3.52 -5.72 -10.89
N ALA A 149 4.14 -5.19 -11.94
CA ALA A 149 5.37 -4.41 -11.81
C ALA A 149 5.19 -3.18 -10.91
N ILE A 150 4.12 -2.39 -11.11
CA ILE A 150 3.81 -1.23 -10.26
C ILE A 150 3.66 -1.64 -8.78
N ARG A 151 2.95 -2.74 -8.52
CA ARG A 151 2.76 -3.24 -7.14
C ARG A 151 4.06 -3.76 -6.52
N ASP A 152 4.89 -4.46 -7.28
CA ASP A 152 6.21 -4.92 -6.83
C ASP A 152 7.12 -3.72 -6.47
N GLU A 153 7.04 -2.64 -7.24
CA GLU A 153 7.76 -1.39 -6.99
C GLU A 153 7.26 -0.68 -5.73
N HIS A 154 5.94 -0.64 -5.51
CA HIS A 154 5.37 -0.11 -4.28
C HIS A 154 5.73 -0.95 -3.06
N ARG A 155 5.79 -2.27 -3.23
CA ARG A 155 6.22 -3.21 -2.18
C ARG A 155 7.68 -2.99 -1.81
N ALA A 156 8.57 -2.82 -2.78
CA ALA A 156 9.98 -2.48 -2.55
C ALA A 156 10.13 -1.16 -1.78
N LEU A 157 9.46 -0.09 -2.23
CA LEU A 157 9.50 1.20 -1.52
C LEU A 157 8.91 1.10 -0.11
N SER A 158 7.81 0.36 0.06
CA SER A 158 7.22 0.13 1.38
C SER A 158 8.17 -0.65 2.30
N ALA A 159 8.92 -1.63 1.79
CA ALA A 159 9.93 -2.35 2.58
C ALA A 159 11.05 -1.43 3.08
N VAL A 160 11.58 -0.55 2.20
CA VAL A 160 12.58 0.45 2.58
C VAL A 160 12.06 1.38 3.68
N LEU A 161 10.83 1.90 3.53
CA LEU A 161 10.23 2.81 4.52
C LEU A 161 9.91 2.12 5.84
N ARG A 162 9.40 0.88 5.81
CA ARG A 162 9.15 0.08 7.01
C ARG A 162 10.45 -0.15 7.78
N ALA A 163 11.50 -0.57 7.09
CA ALA A 163 12.81 -0.79 7.68
C ALA A 163 13.42 0.49 8.25
N TRP A 164 13.19 1.64 7.60
CA TRP A 164 13.66 2.93 8.13
C TRP A 164 12.96 3.32 9.43
N LEU A 165 11.63 3.19 9.50
CA LEU A 165 10.88 3.41 10.75
C LEU A 165 11.28 2.39 11.84
N ASP A 166 11.57 1.16 11.44
CA ASP A 166 12.07 0.10 12.31
C ASP A 166 13.51 0.34 12.81
N MET A 167 14.33 1.07 12.06
CA MET A 167 15.63 1.54 12.55
C MET A 167 15.44 2.66 13.57
N LEU A 168 14.74 3.72 13.19
CA LEU A 168 14.69 4.97 13.95
C LEU A 168 13.93 4.83 15.27
N THR A 169 12.81 4.10 15.29
CA THR A 169 12.09 3.88 16.55
C THR A 169 12.90 2.96 17.49
N ALA A 170 13.85 2.15 17.00
CA ALA A 170 14.65 1.23 17.83
C ALA A 170 15.78 2.01 18.50
N ALA A 171 16.38 2.92 17.74
CA ALA A 171 17.29 3.91 18.27
C ALA A 171 16.61 4.78 19.34
N ASN A 172 15.35 5.17 19.14
CA ASN A 172 14.61 6.01 20.08
C ASN A 172 14.23 5.28 21.38
N ASP A 173 13.85 3.99 21.30
CA ASP A 173 13.33 3.25 22.45
C ASP A 173 14.44 2.54 23.27
N ARG A 174 15.54 2.16 22.62
CA ARG A 174 16.55 1.25 23.20
C ARG A 174 17.97 1.79 23.15
N ASP A 175 18.15 3.05 22.78
CA ASP A 175 19.47 3.66 22.53
C ASP A 175 20.32 2.83 21.55
N ALA A 176 19.65 2.16 20.60
CA ALA A 176 20.33 1.46 19.51
C ALA A 176 20.95 2.48 18.54
N GLY A 177 22.06 2.12 17.90
CA GLY A 177 22.64 2.97 16.86
C GLY A 177 21.71 3.07 15.64
N ALA A 178 21.53 4.28 15.11
CA ALA A 178 20.91 4.51 13.79
C ALA A 178 22.01 4.67 12.74
N ASP A 179 22.04 3.77 11.75
CA ASP A 179 23.10 3.75 10.74
C ASP A 179 22.85 4.83 9.67
N VAL A 180 23.63 5.91 9.76
CA VAL A 180 23.57 7.05 8.82
C VAL A 180 23.93 6.63 7.39
N VAL A 181 24.82 5.66 7.20
CA VAL A 181 25.20 5.17 5.86
C VAL A 181 24.01 4.49 5.21
N VAL A 182 23.31 3.62 5.94
CA VAL A 182 22.09 2.97 5.45
C VAL A 182 21.00 3.99 5.16
N MET A 183 20.79 5.00 6.03
CA MET A 183 19.78 6.05 5.79
C MET A 183 20.05 6.87 4.52
N ARG A 184 21.33 7.20 4.24
CA ARG A 184 21.72 7.86 2.99
C ARG A 184 21.42 6.98 1.78
N ASP A 185 21.63 5.67 1.89
CA ASP A 185 21.26 4.73 0.83
C ASP A 185 19.74 4.62 0.62
N MET A 186 18.94 4.70 1.69
CA MET A 186 17.48 4.74 1.59
C MET A 186 17.00 5.99 0.82
N ILE A 187 17.62 7.15 1.04
CA ILE A 187 17.35 8.36 0.25
C ILE A 187 17.81 8.21 -1.19
N ARG A 188 19.03 7.72 -1.41
CA ARG A 188 19.52 7.45 -2.76
C ARG A 188 18.56 6.51 -3.51
N PHE A 189 17.96 5.53 -2.83
CA PHE A 189 16.98 4.63 -3.42
C PHE A 189 15.72 5.39 -3.84
N ILE A 190 15.21 6.27 -2.98
CA ILE A 190 14.05 7.15 -3.25
C ILE A 190 14.30 8.09 -4.44
N GLU A 191 15.48 8.70 -4.51
CA GLU A 191 15.84 9.61 -5.61
C GLU A 191 16.01 8.85 -6.93
N THR A 192 16.76 7.75 -6.90
CA THR A 192 17.14 6.99 -8.11
C THR A 192 15.96 6.22 -8.71
N PHE A 193 15.03 5.74 -7.87
CA PHE A 193 13.97 4.85 -8.32
C PHE A 193 12.58 5.52 -8.35
N PRO A 194 11.91 5.81 -7.21
CA PRO A 194 10.63 6.52 -7.21
C PRO A 194 10.62 7.81 -8.04
N LEU A 195 11.54 8.72 -7.74
CA LEU A 195 11.54 10.07 -8.31
C LEU A 195 12.03 10.09 -9.77
N ALA A 196 13.19 9.52 -10.05
CA ALA A 196 13.79 9.60 -11.38
C ALA A 196 13.16 8.66 -12.42
N ARG A 197 12.50 7.56 -12.00
CA ARG A 197 12.07 6.50 -12.93
C ARG A 197 10.60 6.15 -12.82
N HIS A 198 10.15 5.77 -11.63
CA HIS A 198 8.81 5.25 -11.42
C HIS A 198 7.73 6.31 -11.68
N HIS A 199 7.85 7.53 -11.14
CA HIS A 199 6.88 8.60 -11.40
C HIS A 199 6.84 9.02 -12.88
N PRO A 200 7.97 9.36 -13.54
CA PRO A 200 7.94 9.74 -14.96
C PRO A 200 7.36 8.66 -15.86
N ARG A 201 7.68 7.37 -15.61
CA ARG A 201 7.13 6.27 -16.39
C ARG A 201 5.63 6.11 -16.16
N LYS A 202 5.14 6.20 -14.92
CA LYS A 202 3.69 6.15 -14.62
C LYS A 202 2.95 7.27 -15.33
N GLN A 203 3.46 8.50 -15.26
CA GLN A 203 2.83 9.66 -15.88
C GLN A 203 2.73 9.48 -17.41
N ALA A 204 3.86 9.22 -18.07
CA ALA A 204 3.92 9.10 -19.53
C ALA A 204 3.16 7.89 -20.08
N CYS A 205 3.20 6.75 -19.39
CA CYS A 205 2.68 5.49 -19.93
C CYS A 205 1.26 5.17 -19.47
N LEU A 206 0.89 5.50 -18.22
CA LEU A 206 -0.39 5.14 -17.63
C LEU A 206 -1.34 6.34 -17.55
N TYR A 207 -0.92 7.44 -16.91
CA TYR A 207 -1.81 8.57 -16.61
C TYR A 207 -2.29 9.26 -17.90
N ASP A 208 -1.36 9.60 -18.79
CA ASP A 208 -1.68 10.21 -20.09
C ASP A 208 -2.65 9.35 -20.92
N ARG A 209 -2.54 8.02 -20.85
CA ARG A 209 -3.45 7.11 -21.55
C ARG A 209 -4.83 7.11 -20.92
N LEU A 210 -4.90 7.09 -19.60
CA LEU A 210 -6.17 7.10 -18.88
C LEU A 210 -6.94 8.40 -19.17
N ARG A 211 -6.27 9.56 -19.15
CA ARG A 211 -6.87 10.87 -19.50
C ARG A 211 -7.48 10.90 -20.90
N ARG A 212 -6.83 10.23 -21.87
CA ARG A 212 -7.36 10.11 -23.24
C ARG A 212 -8.61 9.21 -23.34
N ARG A 213 -8.88 8.37 -22.35
CA ARG A 213 -10.01 7.41 -22.35
C ARG A 213 -11.18 7.87 -21.48
N THR A 214 -10.93 8.66 -20.44
CA THR A 214 -11.98 9.12 -19.52
C THR A 214 -11.55 10.38 -18.76
N ALA A 215 -12.50 11.30 -18.56
CA ALA A 215 -12.31 12.45 -17.67
C ALA A 215 -12.61 12.13 -16.19
N ARG A 216 -13.15 10.93 -15.91
CA ARG A 216 -13.61 10.56 -14.55
C ARG A 216 -12.46 10.46 -13.54
N ALA A 217 -11.23 10.24 -14.01
CA ALA A 217 -10.05 10.10 -13.17
C ALA A 217 -9.24 11.40 -13.07
N ASP A 218 -9.58 12.46 -13.82
CA ASP A 218 -8.72 13.64 -13.99
C ASP A 218 -8.39 14.32 -12.65
N ALA A 219 -9.38 14.52 -11.78
CA ALA A 219 -9.16 15.16 -10.48
C ALA A 219 -8.19 14.38 -9.57
N GLU A 220 -8.25 13.04 -9.60
CA GLU A 220 -7.33 12.21 -8.83
C GLU A 220 -5.93 12.16 -9.47
N LEU A 221 -5.86 12.14 -10.81
CA LEU A 221 -4.59 12.23 -11.52
C LEU A 221 -3.88 13.57 -11.25
N ASP A 222 -4.62 14.68 -11.26
CA ASP A 222 -4.10 16.02 -10.93
C ASP A 222 -3.55 16.08 -9.49
N GLU A 223 -4.20 15.42 -8.52
CA GLU A 223 -3.69 15.33 -7.15
C GLU A 223 -2.43 14.47 -7.07
N LEU A 224 -2.39 13.32 -7.75
CA LEU A 224 -1.24 12.42 -7.74
C LEU A 224 0.00 13.05 -8.41
N GLU A 225 -0.18 13.78 -9.51
CA GLU A 225 0.90 14.52 -10.18
C GLU A 225 1.47 15.61 -9.25
N ARG A 226 0.60 16.39 -8.59
CA ARG A 226 1.04 17.34 -7.55
C ARG A 226 1.74 16.67 -6.36
N GLN A 227 1.39 15.43 -6.02
CA GLN A 227 2.08 14.67 -5.00
C GLN A 227 3.47 14.23 -5.45
N HIS A 228 3.65 13.85 -6.72
CA HIS A 228 4.97 13.50 -7.28
C HIS A 228 5.92 14.71 -7.29
N GLU A 229 5.41 15.93 -7.53
CA GLU A 229 6.22 17.15 -7.42
C GLU A 229 6.69 17.42 -5.98
N ARG A 230 5.82 17.17 -4.99
CA ARG A 230 6.16 17.35 -3.56
C ARG A 230 7.20 16.33 -3.07
N ASP A 231 7.32 15.18 -3.73
CA ASP A 231 8.25 14.13 -3.34
C ASP A 231 9.73 14.56 -3.43
N ALA A 232 10.08 15.37 -4.45
CA ALA A 232 11.43 15.91 -4.56
C ALA A 232 11.79 16.85 -3.39
N GLN A 233 10.81 17.64 -2.92
CA GLN A 233 10.98 18.51 -1.75
C GLN A 233 11.15 17.70 -0.47
N TRP A 234 10.41 16.59 -0.34
CA TRP A 234 10.58 15.65 0.77
C TRP A 234 11.95 14.99 0.77
N ALA A 235 12.46 14.54 -0.38
CA ALA A 235 13.79 13.94 -0.47
C ALA A 235 14.88 14.90 0.06
N GLY A 236 14.87 16.17 -0.38
CA GLY A 236 15.78 17.20 0.14
C GLY A 236 15.63 17.44 1.64
N ALA A 237 14.39 17.58 2.13
CA ALA A 237 14.12 17.80 3.55
C ALA A 237 14.54 16.62 4.45
N LEU A 238 14.48 15.40 3.94
CA LEU A 238 14.95 14.21 4.65
C LEU A 238 16.47 14.11 4.64
N THR A 239 17.13 14.43 3.52
CA THR A 239 18.60 14.53 3.44
C THR A 239 19.12 15.52 4.48
N GLU A 240 18.56 16.72 4.55
CA GLU A 240 18.93 17.72 5.57
C GLU A 240 18.68 17.22 7.00
N ALA A 241 17.63 16.43 7.24
CA ALA A 241 17.35 15.86 8.54
C ALA A 241 18.37 14.78 8.93
N ILE A 242 18.78 13.93 7.99
CA ILE A 242 19.82 12.91 8.20
C ILE A 242 21.14 13.58 8.53
N GLU A 243 21.55 14.61 7.79
CA GLU A 243 22.84 15.29 8.03
C GLU A 243 22.86 16.05 9.37
N ARG A 244 21.73 16.64 9.78
CA ARG A 244 21.60 17.24 11.11
C ARG A 244 21.68 16.19 12.22
N PHE A 245 21.04 15.04 12.05
CA PHE A 245 21.19 13.92 13.00
C PHE A 245 22.64 13.43 13.06
N ALA A 246 23.30 13.25 11.92
CA ALA A 246 24.70 12.79 11.82
C ALA A 246 25.69 13.71 12.54
N THR A 247 25.35 14.99 12.71
CA THR A 247 26.16 16.00 13.42
C THR A 247 25.73 16.22 14.89
N GLY A 248 24.89 15.35 15.44
CA GLY A 248 24.47 15.38 16.85
C GLY A 248 23.09 15.98 17.08
N GLY A 249 22.29 16.19 16.03
CA GLY A 249 20.91 16.65 16.13
C GLY A 249 19.94 15.61 16.74
N PRO A 250 18.72 16.02 17.09
CA PRO A 250 17.77 15.17 17.81
C PRO A 250 17.16 14.07 16.92
N LEU A 251 17.27 12.81 17.33
CA LEU A 251 16.67 11.65 16.66
C LEU A 251 15.15 11.78 16.46
N ALA A 252 14.44 12.32 17.45
CA ALA A 252 12.99 12.49 17.41
C ALA A 252 12.53 13.37 16.24
N GLU A 253 13.33 14.37 15.83
CA GLU A 253 13.00 15.21 14.68
C GLU A 253 13.13 14.44 13.36
N LEU A 254 14.21 13.67 13.20
CA LEU A 254 14.41 12.80 12.05
C LEU A 254 13.28 11.76 11.96
N LEU A 255 12.97 11.08 13.06
CA LEU A 255 11.88 10.12 13.15
C LEU A 255 10.54 10.73 12.74
N GLY A 256 10.19 11.91 13.27
CA GLY A 256 8.96 12.61 12.90
C GLY A 256 8.88 12.96 11.41
N LYS A 257 10.00 13.36 10.78
CA LYS A 257 10.04 13.64 9.33
C LYS A 257 9.89 12.38 8.49
N VAL A 258 10.59 11.31 8.85
CA VAL A 258 10.49 10.00 8.16
C VAL A 258 9.09 9.43 8.30
N ASP A 259 8.45 9.57 9.47
CA ASP A 259 7.08 9.13 9.70
C ASP A 259 6.09 9.89 8.79
N HIS A 260 6.17 11.21 8.74
CA HIS A 260 5.30 12.02 7.87
C HIS A 260 5.49 11.68 6.38
N TYR A 261 6.73 11.54 5.92
CA TYR A 261 7.00 11.15 4.54
C TYR A 261 6.45 9.75 4.24
N THR A 262 6.60 8.81 5.16
CA THR A 262 6.10 7.44 5.00
C THR A 262 4.57 7.41 4.88
N GLN A 263 3.86 8.15 5.74
CA GLN A 263 2.41 8.29 5.65
C GLN A 263 1.97 8.92 4.32
N PHE A 264 2.69 9.94 3.84
CA PHE A 264 2.43 10.58 2.55
C PHE A 264 2.55 9.59 1.39
N VAL A 265 3.64 8.81 1.36
CA VAL A 265 3.89 7.81 0.31
C VAL A 265 2.86 6.68 0.34
N TRP A 266 2.52 6.14 1.51
CA TRP A 266 1.51 5.08 1.61
C TRP A 266 0.13 5.56 1.19
N ALA A 267 -0.27 6.78 1.58
CA ALA A 267 -1.53 7.35 1.13
C ALA A 267 -1.58 7.50 -0.40
N ARG A 268 -0.47 7.94 -1.04
CA ARG A 268 -0.37 8.01 -2.49
C ARG A 268 -0.51 6.64 -3.15
N MET A 269 0.27 5.65 -2.71
CA MET A 269 0.21 4.28 -3.24
C MET A 269 -1.19 3.68 -3.12
N GLY A 270 -1.88 3.92 -2.00
CA GLY A 270 -3.26 3.51 -1.81
C GLY A 270 -4.17 4.04 -2.93
N ARG A 271 -4.09 5.34 -3.24
CA ARG A 271 -4.88 5.94 -4.33
C ARG A 271 -4.51 5.39 -5.70
N GLU A 272 -3.22 5.22 -5.97
CA GLU A 272 -2.77 4.63 -7.23
C GLU A 272 -3.32 3.21 -7.40
N GLU A 273 -3.18 2.35 -6.39
CA GLU A 273 -3.61 0.94 -6.44
C GLU A 273 -5.13 0.74 -6.35
N GLY A 274 -5.81 1.57 -5.57
CA GLY A 274 -7.24 1.43 -5.24
C GLY A 274 -8.18 2.31 -6.07
N VAL A 275 -7.64 3.31 -6.80
CA VAL A 275 -8.44 4.21 -7.64
C VAL A 275 -7.96 4.20 -9.09
N ILE A 276 -6.66 4.44 -9.31
CA ILE A 276 -6.14 4.60 -10.68
C ILE A 276 -6.03 3.27 -11.42
N LEU A 277 -5.45 2.23 -10.80
CA LEU A 277 -5.33 0.92 -11.45
C LEU A 277 -6.71 0.32 -11.81
N PRO A 278 -7.73 0.34 -10.93
CA PRO A 278 -9.08 -0.11 -11.30
C PRO A 278 -9.71 0.72 -12.43
N ALA A 279 -9.51 2.05 -12.42
CA ALA A 279 -9.97 2.90 -13.52
C ALA A 279 -9.26 2.55 -14.84
N ALA A 280 -7.94 2.33 -14.80
CA ALA A 280 -7.18 1.90 -15.97
C ALA A 280 -7.69 0.57 -16.51
N GLN A 281 -7.92 -0.43 -15.66
CA GLN A 281 -8.48 -1.72 -16.07
C GLN A 281 -9.86 -1.59 -16.72
N ARG A 282 -10.67 -0.62 -16.27
CA ARG A 282 -12.00 -0.38 -16.80
C ARG A 282 -12.02 0.37 -18.13
N TYR A 283 -11.12 1.33 -18.33
CA TYR A 283 -11.22 2.29 -19.44
C TYR A 283 -10.14 2.14 -20.52
N LEU A 284 -9.00 1.53 -20.20
CA LEU A 284 -7.95 1.29 -21.20
C LEU A 284 -8.36 0.13 -22.11
N THR A 285 -8.02 0.28 -23.39
CA THR A 285 -8.20 -0.79 -24.39
C THR A 285 -7.02 -1.76 -24.35
N GLU A 286 -7.16 -2.94 -24.95
CA GLU A 286 -6.07 -3.90 -25.13
C GLU A 286 -4.82 -3.25 -25.77
N ALA A 287 -5.01 -2.46 -26.83
CA ALA A 287 -3.91 -1.73 -27.50
C ALA A 287 -3.24 -0.65 -26.63
N ASP A 288 -3.94 -0.12 -25.61
CA ASP A 288 -3.30 0.73 -24.61
C ASP A 288 -2.48 -0.12 -23.65
N TRP A 289 -3.03 -1.24 -23.17
CA TRP A 289 -2.35 -2.18 -22.29
C TRP A 289 -1.09 -2.77 -22.93
N ASP A 290 -1.07 -3.07 -24.23
CA ASP A 290 0.15 -3.48 -24.93
C ASP A 290 1.28 -2.46 -24.77
N LYS A 291 0.95 -1.16 -24.87
CA LYS A 291 1.93 -0.08 -24.73
C LYS A 291 2.38 0.12 -23.29
N VAL A 292 1.45 -0.02 -22.33
CA VAL A 292 1.78 0.02 -20.90
C VAL A 292 2.67 -1.16 -20.55
N ASN A 293 2.29 -2.38 -20.90
CA ASN A 293 3.05 -3.61 -20.68
C ASN A 293 4.44 -3.53 -21.33
N ALA A 294 4.56 -3.00 -22.55
CA ALA A 294 5.86 -2.81 -23.19
C ALA A 294 6.79 -1.89 -22.38
N ALA A 295 6.27 -0.78 -21.85
CA ALA A 295 7.04 0.18 -21.05
C ALA A 295 7.52 -0.41 -19.70
N TYR A 296 6.73 -1.30 -19.10
CA TYR A 296 7.13 -2.00 -17.87
C TYR A 296 7.97 -3.25 -18.14
N GLY A 297 7.81 -3.91 -19.30
CA GLY A 297 8.61 -5.06 -19.72
C GLY A 297 10.03 -4.70 -20.18
N SER A 298 10.22 -3.54 -20.82
CA SER A 298 11.55 -3.04 -21.20
C SER A 298 12.41 -2.67 -19.99
N ALA A 299 11.79 -2.30 -18.88
CA ALA A 299 12.46 -2.05 -17.61
C ALA A 299 12.86 -3.33 -16.87
N ASN A 300 12.37 -4.50 -17.31
CA ASN A 300 12.49 -5.78 -16.61
C ASN A 300 13.55 -6.72 -17.23
N ARG A 301 14.29 -6.28 -18.26
CA ARG A 301 15.39 -7.06 -18.85
C ARG A 301 16.67 -6.86 -18.04
N CYS A 302 16.84 -7.63 -16.96
CA CYS A 302 18.13 -7.74 -16.27
C CYS A 302 18.95 -8.89 -16.87
N ASN A 303 20.13 -8.60 -17.40
CA ASN A 303 21.29 -9.47 -17.22
C ASN A 303 21.98 -8.98 -15.95
N VAL A 304 22.30 -9.87 -15.01
CA VAL A 304 23.07 -9.53 -13.82
C VAL A 304 24.55 -9.60 -14.20
N PRO A 305 25.34 -8.52 -14.12
CA PRO A 305 26.78 -8.63 -14.16
C PRO A 305 27.29 -9.07 -12.79
N ASP A 306 28.21 -10.04 -12.77
CA ASP A 306 29.09 -10.28 -11.62
C ASP A 306 30.12 -9.13 -11.61
N ASP A 307 29.89 -8.09 -10.79
CA ASP A 307 30.98 -7.20 -10.36
C ASP A 307 30.71 -6.60 -8.98
N GLU A 308 31.78 -6.32 -8.25
CA GLU A 308 31.81 -5.97 -6.82
C GLU A 308 31.44 -4.50 -6.51
N ASP A 309 31.05 -3.69 -7.50
CA ASP A 309 30.58 -2.31 -7.34
C ASP A 309 29.04 -2.20 -7.32
N ARG A 310 28.37 -2.99 -6.48
CA ARG A 310 26.90 -2.92 -6.34
C ARG A 310 26.47 -1.62 -5.64
N ALA A 311 25.74 -0.77 -6.35
CA ALA A 311 25.00 0.32 -5.73
C ALA A 311 24.03 -0.26 -4.68
N PHE A 312 23.81 0.46 -3.58
CA PHE A 312 22.94 0.04 -2.46
C PHE A 312 23.43 -1.16 -1.62
N GLY A 313 24.70 -1.57 -1.68
CA GLY A 313 25.24 -2.66 -0.87
C GLY A 313 24.86 -2.61 0.63
N PRO A 314 25.12 -1.50 1.35
CA PRO A 314 24.71 -1.33 2.74
C PRO A 314 23.20 -1.49 2.98
N LEU A 315 22.36 -0.91 2.12
CA LEU A 315 20.91 -1.04 2.19
C LEU A 315 20.43 -2.48 1.97
N LEU A 316 20.97 -3.16 0.95
CA LEU A 316 20.60 -4.55 0.65
C LEU A 316 21.03 -5.50 1.77
N ALA A 317 22.21 -5.28 2.36
CA ALA A 317 22.66 -6.04 3.52
C ALA A 317 21.75 -5.80 4.74
N TYR A 318 21.34 -4.54 4.98
CA TYR A 318 20.44 -4.19 6.08
C TYR A 318 19.04 -4.81 5.92
N LEU A 319 18.54 -4.88 4.68
CA LEU A 319 17.21 -5.39 4.36
C LEU A 319 17.14 -6.91 4.21
N ALA A 320 18.26 -7.66 4.27
CA ALA A 320 18.30 -9.07 3.90
C ALA A 320 17.26 -9.94 4.64
N ASP A 321 16.99 -9.63 5.91
CA ASP A 321 16.03 -10.35 6.76
C ASP A 321 14.64 -9.70 6.80
N PHE A 322 14.41 -8.61 6.07
CA PHE A 322 13.13 -7.91 6.03
C PHE A 322 12.16 -8.55 5.01
N PRO A 323 10.84 -8.55 5.30
CA PRO A 323 9.85 -8.94 4.31
C PRO A 323 9.96 -8.09 3.04
N ASP A 324 9.87 -8.74 1.88
CA ASP A 324 10.00 -8.15 0.55
C ASP A 324 11.41 -7.68 0.14
N ALA A 325 12.46 -8.14 0.84
CA ALA A 325 13.87 -7.87 0.48
C ALA A 325 14.19 -8.21 -1.00
N ASP A 326 13.66 -9.34 -1.49
CA ASP A 326 13.79 -9.76 -2.89
C ASP A 326 13.23 -8.73 -3.88
N CYS A 327 12.17 -8.02 -3.49
CA CYS A 327 11.61 -6.96 -4.33
C CYS A 327 12.57 -5.77 -4.40
N VAL A 328 13.14 -5.36 -3.26
CA VAL A 328 14.13 -4.28 -3.22
C VAL A 328 15.37 -4.65 -4.05
N ALA A 329 15.89 -5.86 -3.89
CA ALA A 329 17.04 -6.36 -4.64
C ALA A 329 16.79 -6.33 -6.16
N ARG A 330 15.63 -6.82 -6.62
CA ARG A 330 15.25 -6.78 -8.04
C ARG A 330 15.18 -5.34 -8.57
N ILE A 331 14.63 -4.41 -7.80
CA ILE A 331 14.52 -3.00 -8.21
C ILE A 331 15.88 -2.29 -8.23
N CYS A 332 16.76 -2.56 -7.26
CA CYS A 332 18.13 -2.03 -7.27
C CYS A 332 18.91 -2.48 -8.51
N ALA A 333 18.83 -3.77 -8.87
CA ALA A 333 19.49 -4.30 -10.07
C ALA A 333 19.01 -3.65 -11.38
N GLN A 334 17.75 -3.20 -11.45
CA GLN A 334 17.24 -2.48 -12.61
C GLN A 334 17.81 -1.06 -12.74
N ALA A 335 18.30 -0.46 -11.66
CA ALA A 335 18.86 0.90 -11.66
C ALA A 335 20.29 0.94 -12.21
N GLU A 336 21.07 -0.09 -11.94
CA GLU A 336 22.47 -0.22 -12.37
C GLU A 336 22.60 -0.38 -13.89
N ASP A 337 21.73 -1.17 -14.53
CA ASP A 337 21.79 -1.44 -15.99
C ASP A 337 21.49 -0.20 -16.87
N VAL A 338 20.80 0.82 -16.34
CA VAL A 338 20.50 2.06 -17.09
C VAL A 338 21.66 3.06 -17.00
N SER A 339 22.36 3.13 -15.86
CA SER A 339 23.51 4.04 -15.69
C SER A 339 24.70 3.63 -16.56
N MET A 340 24.81 2.34 -16.91
CA MET A 340 25.83 1.83 -17.84
C MET A 340 25.51 2.09 -19.33
N ARG A 341 24.24 2.34 -19.69
CA ARG A 341 23.83 2.61 -21.09
C ARG A 341 23.93 4.08 -21.50
N HIS A 342 24.20 4.97 -20.54
CA HIS A 342 24.32 6.42 -20.74
C HIS A 342 25.72 6.98 -20.41
N SER A 343 26.68 6.10 -20.09
CA SER A 343 28.11 6.42 -19.96
C SER A 343 28.86 6.00 -21.22
#